data_AF-A0A346MWG9-F1
#
_entry.id   AF-A0A346MWG9-F1
#
_cell.length_a   1.000
_cell.length_b   1.000
_cell.length_c   1.000
_cell.angle_alpha   90.00
_cell.angle_beta   90.00
_cell.angle_gamma   90.00
#
_symmetry.space_group_name_H-M   'P 1'
#
loop_
_entity.id
_entity.type
_entity.pdbx_description
1 polymer ?
#
loop_
_entity_poly.entity_id
_entity_poly.type
_entity_poly.pdbx_seq_one_letter_code
_entity_poly.pdbx_strand_id
1 'polypeptide(L)'
;MKLQRLITRGGLAATAMLASIAAAAAAEPYVAGTKTDPLVRSAMFLDADGRYFSALVELLSGSRGKDPARMPADFQWRLAESYLSFGMRDEAEAIYRNLATGSPDPLVLGRARLKLAEFDYQRGYTAEARATLLRMREKLPKTLTEDWQDLYTRVLMADGRYSEAAAALTAEDNASKLSEYTRYNLGIALINDGRAAQGITILDKVGRMRANTEEDLALRDRANLTLGYWFLQNKQGGTAKPVFSRVRLEGAFSNRALLGLGWAELAPTGEKTRRVEVGDQTKEENPFSNFSTLGVLLRPGFLEDDIFTRANLRSFRLSKARKDEEEALRKALVPWVELISRDPMDPAVQEAWLAIPFTLDRLGAHTQALKYYELAIEQLEKGRSRMNVAMESIRKGRMVETIVRRDIDSEAGWEWKLKDLPDAPETYFLQSLLAEHRFQEALKNYRDMRMLSRNIDAWRGRIDGVDKSWSSTEREPAIIPELLSRAKQDSEVPFAGMKIQLRSEQKLSAPGAYSGKLTAPAPVATPLMVSAAPAGGFNGPYERAQGLKKRMDSLRGLANQIGDDQDALLKAIAVRELAGQQRQIEKYLIEARFALARLYDRAQKGELDK
;
A
#
# COMPACT_ATOMS: atom_id res chain seq x y z
N MET A 1 17.57 87.10 1.57
CA MET A 1 18.12 88.28 2.26
C MET A 1 18.71 87.82 3.59
N LYS A 2 20.03 87.98 3.77
CA LYS A 2 20.87 87.77 4.98
C LYS A 2 21.07 86.32 5.48
N LEU A 3 22.24 85.69 5.24
CA LEU A 3 23.56 85.81 5.92
C LEU A 3 23.55 85.17 7.33
N GLN A 4 24.51 84.40 7.85
CA GLN A 4 25.85 83.91 7.47
C GLN A 4 26.37 83.02 8.64
N ARG A 5 27.15 81.94 8.35
CA ARG A 5 28.46 81.51 8.95
C ARG A 5 28.62 81.39 10.50
N LEU A 6 29.46 80.56 11.14
CA LEU A 6 30.47 79.53 10.82
C LEU A 6 30.90 78.89 12.18
N ILE A 7 31.17 77.57 12.20
CA ILE A 7 32.31 76.83 12.84
C ILE A 7 32.61 77.00 14.36
N THR A 8 32.54 75.90 15.14
CA THR A 8 33.73 75.14 15.66
C THR A 8 33.37 73.90 16.50
N ARG A 9 33.87 72.75 16.02
CA ARG A 9 34.37 71.52 16.69
C ARG A 9 34.08 71.22 18.18
N GLY A 10 33.65 69.97 18.41
CA GLY A 10 34.22 69.12 19.47
C GLY A 10 33.24 68.15 20.15
N GLY A 11 33.43 66.84 19.94
CA GLY A 11 32.95 65.81 20.88
C GLY A 11 31.89 64.85 20.35
N LEU A 12 32.31 63.85 19.58
CA LEU A 12 31.59 62.59 19.41
C LEU A 12 31.49 61.87 20.76
N ALA A 13 30.28 61.65 21.25
CA ALA A 13 29.97 60.53 22.13
C ALA A 13 28.57 59.99 21.74
N ALA A 14 28.61 58.93 20.95
CA ALA A 14 27.45 58.19 20.49
C ALA A 14 26.72 57.56 21.68
N THR A 15 25.53 58.06 21.98
CA THR A 15 24.48 57.31 22.69
C THR A 15 23.48 56.85 21.64
N ALA A 16 23.84 55.78 20.93
CA ALA A 16 22.89 55.05 20.12
C ALA A 16 21.87 54.41 21.08
N MET A 17 20.64 54.94 21.08
CA MET A 17 19.47 54.27 21.63
C MET A 17 19.36 52.89 20.96
N LEU A 18 19.78 51.86 21.67
CA LEU A 18 19.30 50.50 21.49
C LEU A 18 17.80 50.50 21.86
N ALA A 19 16.96 50.89 20.91
CA ALA A 19 15.56 50.50 20.92
C ALA A 19 15.54 48.98 20.71
N SER A 20 15.56 48.25 21.82
CA SER A 20 15.23 46.84 21.87
C SER A 20 13.82 46.68 21.30
N ILE A 21 13.73 46.28 20.03
CA ILE A 21 12.56 45.56 19.52
C ILE A 21 12.60 44.20 20.21
N ALA A 22 12.20 44.17 21.47
CA ALA A 22 11.64 42.97 22.06
C ALA A 22 10.29 42.79 21.36
N ALA A 23 10.32 42.13 20.20
CA ALA A 23 9.15 41.40 19.75
C ALA A 23 8.87 40.39 20.87
N ALA A 24 7.98 40.76 21.77
CA ALA A 24 7.32 39.81 22.65
C ALA A 24 6.58 38.85 21.73
N ALA A 25 7.28 37.80 21.29
CA ALA A 25 6.63 36.58 20.90
C ALA A 25 5.84 36.17 22.14
N ALA A 26 4.55 36.46 22.16
CA ALA A 26 3.65 35.92 23.15
C ALA A 26 3.84 34.41 23.08
N ALA A 27 4.56 33.84 24.05
CA ALA A 27 4.70 32.41 24.16
C ALA A 27 3.28 31.89 24.38
N GLU A 28 2.66 31.34 23.32
CA GLU A 28 1.39 30.65 23.46
C GLU A 28 1.56 29.64 24.60
N PRO A 29 0.65 29.63 25.60
CA PRO A 29 0.78 28.73 26.74
C PRO A 29 0.85 27.30 26.21
N TYR A 30 1.91 26.57 26.57
CA TYR A 30 2.08 25.18 26.17
C TYR A 30 0.89 24.35 26.66
N VAL A 31 0.19 23.71 25.73
CA VAL A 31 -0.88 22.76 26.04
C VAL A 31 -0.49 21.39 25.47
N ALA A 32 -0.33 20.41 26.36
CA ALA A 32 -0.01 19.03 25.96
C ALA A 32 -1.09 18.44 25.03
N GLY A 33 -0.67 17.73 23.99
CA GLY A 33 -1.53 17.10 22.97
C GLY A 33 -2.06 18.05 21.88
N THR A 34 -1.62 19.30 21.84
CA THR A 34 -1.97 20.25 20.76
C THR A 34 -0.95 20.22 19.62
N LYS A 35 -1.23 20.89 18.48
CA LYS A 35 -0.27 21.00 17.35
C LYS A 35 1.07 21.66 17.72
N THR A 36 1.14 22.41 18.80
CA THR A 36 2.37 23.03 19.29
C THR A 36 3.15 22.14 20.25
N ASP A 37 2.57 21.01 20.67
CA ASP A 37 3.24 20.04 21.54
C ASP A 37 4.43 19.39 20.81
N PRO A 38 5.66 19.48 21.35
CA PRO A 38 6.84 18.85 20.74
C PRO A 38 6.65 17.36 20.45
N LEU A 39 5.90 16.63 21.30
CA LEU A 39 5.60 15.21 21.07
C LEU A 39 4.74 15.00 19.82
N VAL A 40 3.68 15.80 19.66
CA VAL A 40 2.81 15.74 18.48
C VAL A 40 3.60 16.14 17.23
N ARG A 41 4.48 17.15 17.32
CA ARG A 41 5.33 17.58 16.21
C ARG A 41 6.39 16.56 15.82
N SER A 42 7.00 15.88 16.79
CA SER A 42 7.94 14.80 16.54
C SER A 42 7.25 13.63 15.83
N ALA A 43 6.06 13.23 16.30
CA ALA A 43 5.25 12.23 15.62
C ALA A 43 4.86 12.65 14.18
N MET A 44 4.52 13.92 13.96
CA MET A 44 4.26 14.43 12.60
C MET A 44 5.50 14.36 11.70
N PHE A 45 6.69 14.66 12.24
CA PHE A 45 7.94 14.51 11.50
C PHE A 45 8.22 13.04 11.15
N LEU A 46 8.03 12.13 12.11
CA LEU A 46 8.17 10.70 11.89
C LEU A 46 7.19 10.18 10.83
N ASP A 47 5.91 10.56 10.89
CA ASP A 47 4.94 10.20 9.85
C ASP A 47 5.35 10.72 8.47
N ALA A 48 5.83 11.96 8.38
CA ALA A 48 6.27 12.55 7.12
C ALA A 48 7.52 11.84 6.54
N ASP A 49 8.34 11.25 7.39
CA ASP A 49 9.50 10.43 7.03
C ASP A 49 9.13 8.95 6.74
N GLY A 50 7.84 8.60 6.84
CA GLY A 50 7.36 7.23 6.66
C GLY A 50 7.69 6.30 7.83
N ARG A 51 7.88 6.84 9.05
CA ARG A 51 8.17 6.09 10.27
C ARG A 51 6.93 5.96 11.15
N TYR A 52 5.86 5.39 10.60
CA TYR A 52 4.54 5.37 11.23
C TYR A 52 4.52 4.58 12.55
N PHE A 53 5.26 3.47 12.63
CA PHE A 53 5.35 2.70 13.88
C PHE A 53 6.00 3.52 15.00
N SER A 54 7.13 4.18 14.72
CA SER A 54 7.77 5.10 15.67
C SER A 54 6.83 6.24 16.08
N ALA A 55 6.11 6.85 15.13
CA ALA A 55 5.15 7.91 15.40
C ALA A 55 4.03 7.44 16.33
N LEU A 56 3.48 6.25 16.08
CA LEU A 56 2.48 5.62 16.95
C LEU A 56 3.01 5.39 18.37
N VAL A 57 4.20 4.81 18.50
CA VAL A 57 4.84 4.57 19.79
C VAL A 57 5.06 5.88 20.54
N GLU A 58 5.51 6.93 19.86
CA GLU A 58 5.74 8.24 20.46
C GLU A 58 4.43 8.85 20.97
N LEU A 59 3.37 8.87 20.16
CA LEU A 59 2.05 9.38 20.56
C LEU A 59 1.48 8.59 21.73
N LEU A 60 1.50 7.26 21.66
CA LEU A 60 0.98 6.40 22.72
C LEU A 60 1.78 6.56 24.02
N SER A 61 3.10 6.73 23.95
CA SER A 61 3.91 7.03 25.13
C SER A 61 3.59 8.42 25.70
N GLY A 62 3.35 9.40 24.84
CA GLY A 62 2.97 10.77 25.19
C GLY A 62 1.63 10.88 25.91
N SER A 63 0.72 9.91 25.71
CA SER A 63 -0.53 9.81 26.48
C SER A 63 -0.31 9.60 27.99
N ARG A 64 0.89 9.15 28.41
CA ARG A 64 1.25 8.82 29.80
C ARG A 64 0.23 7.89 30.48
N GLY A 65 -0.36 6.96 29.73
CA GLY A 65 -1.35 6.01 30.23
C GLY A 65 -2.77 6.59 30.39
N LYS A 66 -3.00 7.83 29.97
CA LYS A 66 -4.36 8.35 29.78
C LYS A 66 -4.99 7.68 28.57
N ASP A 67 -6.30 7.53 28.63
CA ASP A 67 -7.11 7.05 27.51
C ASP A 67 -6.92 7.98 26.29
N PRO A 68 -6.43 7.47 25.15
CA PRO A 68 -6.26 8.26 23.92
C PRO A 68 -7.53 8.98 23.48
N ALA A 69 -8.72 8.41 23.75
CA ALA A 69 -10.00 9.02 23.41
C ALA A 69 -10.31 10.30 24.20
N ARG A 70 -9.59 10.56 25.30
CA ARG A 70 -9.72 11.75 26.15
C ARG A 70 -8.65 12.81 25.87
N MET A 71 -7.72 12.53 24.97
CA MET A 71 -6.69 13.49 24.55
C MET A 71 -7.31 14.59 23.68
N PRO A 72 -6.66 15.74 23.48
CA PRO A 72 -7.16 16.80 22.60
C PRO A 72 -7.41 16.29 21.16
N ALA A 73 -8.33 16.93 20.45
CA ALA A 73 -8.72 16.49 19.10
C ALA A 73 -7.54 16.42 18.12
N ASP A 74 -6.60 17.38 18.19
CA ASP A 74 -5.40 17.38 17.35
C ASP A 74 -4.54 16.12 17.56
N PHE A 75 -4.34 15.71 18.81
CA PHE A 75 -3.65 14.47 19.15
C PHE A 75 -4.39 13.25 18.60
N GLN A 76 -5.72 13.19 18.78
CA GLN A 76 -6.53 12.08 18.28
C GLN A 76 -6.48 11.97 16.76
N TRP A 77 -6.60 13.08 16.04
CA TRP A 77 -6.45 13.11 14.59
C TRP A 77 -5.09 12.60 14.15
N ARG A 78 -4.02 13.04 14.84
CA ARG A 78 -2.68 12.57 14.55
C ARG A 78 -2.54 11.07 14.76
N LEU A 79 -2.96 10.58 15.92
CA LEU A 79 -2.93 9.16 16.25
C LEU A 79 -3.70 8.30 15.24
N ALA A 80 -4.88 8.75 14.81
CA ALA A 80 -5.70 8.04 13.82
C ALA A 80 -5.05 7.99 12.44
N GLU A 81 -4.43 9.08 11.98
CA GLU A 81 -3.69 9.07 10.71
C GLU A 81 -2.46 8.14 10.79
N SER A 82 -1.69 8.17 11.87
CA SER A 82 -0.56 7.23 12.04
C SER A 82 -1.04 5.77 12.09
N TYR A 83 -2.20 5.50 12.72
CA TYR A 83 -2.79 4.15 12.73
C TYR A 83 -3.19 3.71 11.32
N LEU A 84 -3.84 4.58 10.55
CA LEU A 84 -4.25 4.26 9.18
C LEU A 84 -3.03 4.01 8.27
N SER A 85 -2.01 4.89 8.32
CA SER A 85 -0.78 4.75 7.53
C SER A 85 0.03 3.50 7.90
N PHE A 86 0.04 3.11 9.18
CA PHE A 86 0.64 1.84 9.61
C PHE A 86 -0.23 0.62 9.25
N GLY A 87 -1.55 0.78 9.25
CA GLY A 87 -2.52 -0.23 8.82
C GLY A 87 -3.46 -0.81 9.83
N MET A 88 -3.61 -0.12 10.94
CA MET A 88 -4.60 -0.43 11.95
C MET A 88 -5.88 0.33 11.61
N ARG A 89 -6.54 -0.12 10.54
CA ARG A 89 -7.78 0.45 10.01
C ARG A 89 -8.84 0.64 11.09
N ASP A 90 -9.10 -0.41 11.87
CA ASP A 90 -10.18 -0.42 12.86
C ASP A 90 -9.91 0.55 14.02
N GLU A 91 -8.64 0.68 14.43
CA GLU A 91 -8.22 1.65 15.45
C GLU A 91 -8.39 3.10 14.93
N ALA A 92 -8.00 3.35 13.68
CA ALA A 92 -8.21 4.65 13.04
C ALA A 92 -9.71 4.98 12.94
N GLU A 93 -10.53 4.02 12.49
CA GLU A 93 -11.98 4.20 12.36
C GLU A 93 -12.64 4.46 13.73
N ALA A 94 -12.23 3.74 14.78
CA ALA A 94 -12.74 3.96 16.14
C ALA A 94 -12.49 5.40 16.62
N ILE A 95 -11.29 5.94 16.36
CA ILE A 95 -10.97 7.33 16.69
C ILE A 95 -11.78 8.30 15.85
N TYR A 96 -11.95 8.07 14.54
CA TYR A 96 -12.80 8.91 13.69
C TYR A 96 -14.26 8.94 14.14
N ARG A 97 -14.80 7.81 14.61
CA ARG A 97 -16.15 7.74 15.17
C ARG A 97 -16.25 8.53 16.47
N ASN A 98 -15.25 8.44 17.36
CA ASN A 98 -15.19 9.24 18.58
C ASN A 98 -15.16 10.74 18.25
N LEU A 99 -14.27 11.15 17.35
CA LEU A 99 -14.14 12.54 16.91
C LEU A 99 -15.42 13.06 16.25
N ALA A 100 -16.20 12.21 15.56
CA ALA A 100 -17.50 12.57 14.99
C ALA A 100 -18.55 12.99 16.03
N THR A 101 -18.43 12.56 17.29
CA THR A 101 -19.40 12.92 18.34
C THR A 101 -19.17 14.31 18.92
N GLY A 102 -17.95 14.84 18.85
CA GLY A 102 -17.54 16.11 19.48
C GLY A 102 -17.71 17.36 18.62
N SER A 103 -18.61 17.35 17.63
CA SER A 103 -18.80 18.43 16.64
C SER A 103 -17.53 18.79 15.83
N PRO A 104 -16.95 17.85 15.06
CA PRO A 104 -15.78 18.14 14.24
C PRO A 104 -16.14 18.97 13.02
N ASP A 105 -15.16 19.70 12.49
CA ASP A 105 -15.23 20.32 11.17
C ASP A 105 -15.63 19.24 10.13
N PRO A 106 -16.81 19.38 9.46
CA PRO A 106 -17.29 18.42 8.47
C PRO A 106 -16.29 18.17 7.34
N LEU A 107 -15.47 19.16 6.99
CA LEU A 107 -14.46 19.02 5.95
C LEU A 107 -13.32 18.09 6.37
N VAL A 108 -12.82 18.24 7.61
CA VAL A 108 -11.74 17.40 8.14
C VAL A 108 -12.22 15.96 8.29
N LEU A 109 -13.42 15.76 8.86
CA LEU A 109 -14.00 14.43 9.00
C LEU A 109 -14.30 13.78 7.65
N GLY A 110 -14.80 14.55 6.68
CA GLY A 110 -15.02 14.08 5.31
C GLY A 110 -13.73 13.60 4.66
N ARG A 111 -12.65 14.38 4.74
CA ARG A 111 -11.33 13.99 4.20
C ARG A 111 -10.79 12.72 4.86
N ALA A 112 -10.90 12.60 6.17
CA ALA A 112 -10.45 11.41 6.88
C ALA A 112 -11.24 10.15 6.47
N ARG A 113 -12.56 10.28 6.28
CA ARG A 113 -13.40 9.17 5.79
C ARG A 113 -13.11 8.78 4.35
N LEU A 114 -12.80 9.76 3.48
CA LEU A 114 -12.33 9.48 2.12
C LEU A 114 -11.00 8.74 2.14
N LYS A 115 -10.04 9.16 2.98
CA LYS A 115 -8.76 8.44 3.16
C LYS A 115 -8.98 7.01 3.64
N LEU A 116 -9.88 6.79 4.61
CA LEU A 116 -10.23 5.46 5.10
C LEU A 116 -10.85 4.59 3.99
N ALA A 117 -11.78 5.15 3.20
CA ALA A 117 -12.40 4.42 2.09
C ALA A 117 -11.41 4.14 0.94
N GLU A 118 -10.51 5.07 0.64
CA GLU A 118 -9.44 4.89 -0.34
C GLU A 118 -8.49 3.78 0.13
N PHE A 119 -8.15 3.78 1.42
CA PHE A 119 -7.36 2.73 2.05
C PHE A 119 -8.04 1.36 1.90
N ASP A 120 -9.31 1.26 2.26
CA ASP A 120 -10.10 0.03 2.13
C ASP A 120 -10.15 -0.46 0.66
N TYR A 121 -10.41 0.46 -0.28
CA TYR A 121 -10.45 0.16 -1.71
C TYR A 121 -9.11 -0.36 -2.24
N GLN A 122 -8.00 0.32 -1.92
CA GLN A 122 -6.66 -0.07 -2.34
C GLN A 122 -6.23 -1.45 -1.81
N ARG A 123 -6.90 -1.94 -0.75
CA ARG A 123 -6.64 -3.26 -0.15
C ARG A 123 -7.59 -4.34 -0.64
N GLY A 124 -8.55 -3.97 -1.49
CA GLY A 124 -9.57 -4.89 -2.00
C GLY A 124 -10.74 -5.12 -1.03
N TYR A 125 -10.82 -4.36 0.07
CA TYR A 125 -11.98 -4.33 0.99
C TYR A 125 -13.09 -3.45 0.37
N THR A 126 -13.58 -3.85 -0.80
CA THR A 126 -14.49 -3.03 -1.62
C THR A 126 -15.84 -2.82 -0.92
N ALA A 127 -16.32 -3.81 -0.17
CA ALA A 127 -17.58 -3.72 0.57
C ALA A 127 -17.52 -2.69 1.69
N GLU A 128 -16.41 -2.66 2.44
CA GLU A 128 -16.11 -1.73 3.53
C GLU A 128 -15.94 -0.30 3.00
N ALA A 129 -15.16 -0.15 1.92
CA ALA A 129 -14.99 1.13 1.22
C ALA A 129 -16.35 1.69 0.77
N ARG A 130 -17.17 0.85 0.11
CA ARG A 130 -18.50 1.23 -0.36
C ARG A 130 -19.42 1.64 0.78
N ALA A 131 -19.43 0.88 1.88
CA ALA A 131 -20.24 1.20 3.05
C ALA A 131 -19.85 2.56 3.66
N THR A 132 -18.55 2.85 3.75
CA THR A 132 -18.03 4.13 4.24
C THR A 132 -18.46 5.29 3.34
N LEU A 133 -18.34 5.13 2.02
CA LEU A 133 -18.70 6.15 1.03
C LEU A 133 -20.20 6.42 0.98
N LEU A 134 -21.03 5.38 1.11
CA LEU A 134 -22.49 5.54 1.17
C LEU A 134 -22.93 6.32 2.41
N ARG A 135 -22.38 5.99 3.59
CA ARG A 135 -22.73 6.67 4.85
C ARG A 135 -22.36 8.15 4.86
N MET A 136 -21.31 8.55 4.15
CA MET A 136 -20.87 9.95 4.15
C MET A 136 -21.61 10.84 3.14
N ARG A 137 -22.33 10.27 2.17
CA ARG A 137 -22.97 10.99 1.07
C ARG A 137 -23.90 12.13 1.53
N GLU A 138 -24.76 11.89 2.53
CA GLU A 138 -25.76 12.87 2.97
C GLU A 138 -25.16 14.14 3.59
N LYS A 139 -24.00 14.01 4.23
CA LYS A 139 -23.31 15.11 4.93
C LYS A 139 -22.01 15.50 4.24
N LEU A 140 -21.86 15.15 2.95
CA LEU A 140 -20.64 15.40 2.20
C LEU A 140 -20.49 16.90 1.91
N PRO A 141 -19.38 17.54 2.34
CA PRO A 141 -19.08 18.90 1.94
C PRO A 141 -18.93 19.01 0.41
N LYS A 142 -19.48 20.06 -0.21
CA LYS A 142 -19.45 20.26 -1.68
C LYS A 142 -18.04 20.26 -2.28
N THR A 143 -17.04 20.66 -1.50
CA THR A 143 -15.63 20.66 -1.91
C THR A 143 -15.03 19.26 -2.05
N LEU A 144 -15.67 18.23 -1.49
CA LEU A 144 -15.23 16.83 -1.55
C LEU A 144 -16.06 15.98 -2.52
N THR A 145 -17.02 16.58 -3.23
CA THR A 145 -17.92 15.84 -4.14
C THR A 145 -17.14 15.13 -5.24
N GLU A 146 -16.16 15.80 -5.84
CA GLU A 146 -15.36 15.25 -6.95
C GLU A 146 -14.49 14.06 -6.47
N ASP A 147 -13.79 14.24 -5.35
CA ASP A 147 -12.97 13.18 -4.74
C ASP A 147 -13.83 11.96 -4.35
N TRP A 148 -15.02 12.20 -3.78
CA TRP A 148 -15.96 11.14 -3.43
C TRP A 148 -16.50 10.43 -4.68
N GLN A 149 -16.86 11.17 -5.73
CA GLN A 149 -17.38 10.62 -6.97
C GLN A 149 -16.35 9.72 -7.65
N ASP A 150 -15.10 10.17 -7.75
CA ASP A 150 -14.03 9.36 -8.34
C ASP A 150 -13.82 8.05 -7.56
N LEU A 151 -13.62 8.13 -6.25
CA LEU A 151 -13.40 6.95 -5.41
C LEU A 151 -14.62 6.01 -5.39
N TYR A 152 -15.83 6.55 -5.23
CA TYR A 152 -17.05 5.74 -5.22
C TYR A 152 -17.28 5.02 -6.55
N THR A 153 -16.95 5.66 -7.68
CA THR A 153 -17.00 5.03 -9.00
C THR A 153 -16.01 3.88 -9.10
N ARG A 154 -14.75 4.09 -8.69
CA ARG A 154 -13.73 3.02 -8.69
C ARG A 154 -14.16 1.82 -7.85
N VAL A 155 -14.73 2.06 -6.67
CA VAL A 155 -15.28 1.01 -5.79
C VAL A 155 -16.45 0.27 -6.45
N LEU A 156 -17.41 0.99 -7.03
CA LEU A 156 -18.56 0.36 -7.71
C LEU A 156 -18.13 -0.47 -8.92
N MET A 157 -17.16 0.01 -9.70
CA MET A 157 -16.61 -0.73 -10.83
C MET A 157 -15.90 -2.02 -10.39
N ALA A 158 -15.18 -2.00 -9.28
CA ALA A 158 -14.56 -3.20 -8.71
C ALA A 158 -15.60 -4.24 -8.25
N ASP A 159 -16.76 -3.80 -7.77
CA ASP A 159 -17.90 -4.65 -7.44
C ASP A 159 -18.73 -5.09 -8.67
N GLY A 160 -18.35 -4.68 -9.89
CA GLY A 160 -19.10 -4.97 -11.12
C GLY A 160 -20.40 -4.17 -11.31
N ARG A 161 -20.62 -3.12 -10.50
CA ARG A 161 -21.84 -2.29 -10.49
C ARG A 161 -21.69 -1.09 -11.44
N TYR A 162 -21.54 -1.39 -12.74
CA TYR A 162 -21.20 -0.40 -13.75
C TYR A 162 -22.29 0.64 -14.02
N SER A 163 -23.55 0.26 -13.95
CA SER A 163 -24.70 1.17 -14.11
C SER A 163 -24.70 2.28 -13.07
N GLU A 164 -24.50 1.91 -11.81
CA GLU A 164 -24.42 2.83 -10.68
C GLU A 164 -23.16 3.70 -10.73
N ALA A 165 -22.04 3.13 -11.20
CA ALA A 165 -20.80 3.87 -11.38
C ALA A 165 -20.97 4.97 -12.44
N ALA A 166 -21.57 4.65 -13.59
CA ALA A 166 -21.87 5.63 -14.63
C ALA A 166 -22.83 6.71 -14.11
N ALA A 167 -23.89 6.31 -13.39
CA ALA A 167 -24.84 7.25 -12.79
C ALA A 167 -24.17 8.19 -11.78
N ALA A 168 -23.27 7.69 -10.93
CA ALA A 168 -22.58 8.50 -9.92
C ALA A 168 -21.74 9.64 -10.53
N LEU A 169 -21.11 9.41 -11.68
CA LEU A 169 -20.31 10.40 -12.41
C LEU A 169 -21.13 11.34 -13.30
N THR A 170 -22.37 10.97 -13.65
CA THR A 170 -23.25 11.81 -14.47
C THR A 170 -24.36 12.51 -13.66
N ALA A 171 -24.47 12.24 -12.36
CA ALA A 171 -25.51 12.80 -11.50
C ALA A 171 -25.35 14.30 -11.26
N GLU A 172 -24.12 14.80 -11.32
CA GLU A 172 -23.79 16.22 -11.13
C GLU A 172 -23.46 16.86 -12.48
N ASP A 173 -23.78 18.14 -12.64
CA ASP A 173 -23.38 18.93 -13.82
C ASP A 173 -21.92 19.41 -13.67
N ASN A 174 -20.99 18.45 -13.63
CA ASN A 174 -19.57 18.68 -13.43
C ASN A 174 -18.67 17.94 -14.43
N ALA A 175 -19.22 17.52 -15.57
CA ALA A 175 -18.49 16.78 -16.61
C ALA A 175 -17.20 17.48 -17.08
N SER A 176 -17.18 18.82 -17.07
CA SER A 176 -16.02 19.64 -17.42
C SER A 176 -14.89 19.58 -16.38
N LYS A 177 -15.22 19.32 -15.10
CA LYS A 177 -14.28 19.28 -13.98
C LYS A 177 -13.68 17.89 -13.74
N LEU A 178 -14.30 16.84 -14.29
CA LEU A 178 -13.79 15.47 -14.16
C LEU A 178 -12.35 15.37 -14.65
N SER A 179 -11.49 14.67 -13.88
CA SER A 179 -10.13 14.35 -14.31
C SER A 179 -10.14 13.37 -15.49
N GLU A 180 -9.02 13.29 -16.22
CA GLU A 180 -8.89 12.33 -17.32
C GLU A 180 -9.00 10.87 -16.85
N TYR A 181 -8.53 10.57 -15.63
CA TYR A 181 -8.73 9.27 -14.98
C TYR A 181 -10.20 8.98 -14.73
N THR A 182 -10.95 9.97 -14.24
CA THR A 182 -12.39 9.83 -13.98
C THR A 182 -13.15 9.64 -15.30
N ARG A 183 -12.76 10.34 -16.37
CA ARG A 183 -13.31 10.16 -17.72
C ARG A 183 -13.02 8.77 -18.27
N TYR A 184 -11.80 8.27 -18.08
CA TYR A 184 -11.45 6.90 -18.45
C TYR A 184 -12.37 5.90 -17.74
N ASN A 185 -12.51 6.02 -16.41
CA ASN A 185 -13.37 5.15 -15.60
C ASN A 185 -14.84 5.23 -16.03
N LEU A 186 -15.36 6.43 -16.30
CA LEU A 186 -16.70 6.63 -16.86
C LEU A 186 -16.88 5.90 -18.19
N GLY A 187 -15.90 6.01 -19.08
CA GLY A 187 -15.92 5.33 -20.37
C GLY A 187 -16.03 3.82 -20.23
N ILE A 188 -15.27 3.24 -19.31
CA ILE A 188 -15.33 1.80 -18.97
C ILE A 188 -16.69 1.44 -18.36
N ALA A 189 -17.19 2.23 -17.41
CA ALA A 189 -18.48 1.99 -16.77
C ALA A 189 -19.62 1.99 -17.80
N LEU A 190 -19.64 2.96 -18.72
CA LEU A 190 -20.65 3.05 -19.78
C LEU A 190 -20.60 1.88 -20.77
N ILE A 191 -19.40 1.41 -21.13
CA ILE A 191 -19.26 0.24 -22.01
C ILE A 191 -19.86 -0.99 -21.36
N ASN A 192 -19.55 -1.22 -20.08
CA ASN A 192 -20.04 -2.37 -19.32
C ASN A 192 -21.53 -2.28 -18.97
N ASP A 193 -22.07 -1.06 -18.86
CA ASP A 193 -23.49 -0.79 -18.67
C ASP A 193 -24.33 -0.99 -19.95
N GLY A 194 -23.70 -1.28 -21.10
CA GLY A 194 -24.36 -1.44 -22.39
C GLY A 194 -24.52 -0.14 -23.17
N ARG A 195 -24.13 1.01 -22.60
CA ARG A 195 -24.07 2.33 -23.27
C ARG A 195 -22.77 2.51 -24.05
N ALA A 196 -22.36 1.49 -24.80
CA ALA A 196 -21.05 1.41 -25.42
C ALA A 196 -20.71 2.61 -26.32
N ALA A 197 -21.66 3.11 -27.12
CA ALA A 197 -21.43 4.25 -28.00
C ALA A 197 -20.94 5.51 -27.25
N GLN A 198 -21.49 5.78 -26.07
CA GLN A 198 -21.09 6.93 -25.25
C GLN A 198 -19.73 6.68 -24.61
N GLY A 199 -19.52 5.48 -24.05
CA GLY A 199 -18.25 5.11 -23.43
C GLY A 199 -17.08 5.16 -24.41
N ILE A 200 -17.27 4.68 -25.64
CA ILE A 200 -16.28 4.75 -26.72
C ILE A 200 -15.91 6.20 -27.05
N THR A 201 -16.91 7.09 -27.17
CA THR A 201 -16.66 8.51 -27.43
C THR A 201 -15.81 9.14 -26.32
N ILE A 202 -16.08 8.81 -25.05
CA ILE A 202 -15.31 9.32 -23.91
C ILE A 202 -13.89 8.76 -23.91
N LEU A 203 -13.73 7.44 -24.08
CA LEU A 203 -12.40 6.82 -24.15
C LEU A 203 -11.57 7.31 -25.34
N ASP A 204 -12.20 7.61 -26.49
CA ASP A 204 -11.47 8.11 -27.68
C ASP A 204 -10.96 9.54 -27.44
N LYS A 205 -11.67 10.33 -26.61
CA LYS A 205 -11.17 11.64 -26.14
C LYS A 205 -9.96 11.46 -25.23
N VAL A 206 -10.02 10.56 -24.24
CA VAL A 206 -8.87 10.26 -23.35
C VAL A 206 -7.69 9.71 -24.17
N GLY A 207 -7.94 8.79 -25.11
CA GLY A 207 -6.92 8.24 -26.01
C GLY A 207 -6.28 9.25 -26.98
N ARG A 208 -6.84 10.46 -27.10
CA ARG A 208 -6.31 11.57 -27.89
C ARG A 208 -5.87 12.77 -27.04
N MET A 209 -5.86 12.64 -25.72
CA MET A 209 -5.47 13.74 -24.83
C MET A 209 -4.03 14.18 -25.11
N ARG A 210 -3.77 15.48 -24.91
CA ARG A 210 -2.41 16.00 -24.88
C ARG A 210 -1.76 15.55 -23.58
N ALA A 211 -0.82 14.62 -23.69
CA ALA A 211 -0.08 14.11 -22.55
C ALA A 211 1.19 14.95 -22.32
N ASN A 212 1.37 15.42 -21.09
CA ASN A 212 2.55 16.21 -20.71
C ASN A 212 3.42 15.48 -19.68
N THR A 213 2.88 14.49 -18.99
CA THR A 213 3.58 13.64 -18.02
C THR A 213 3.66 12.19 -18.50
N GLU A 214 4.55 11.40 -17.91
CA GLU A 214 4.61 9.96 -18.18
C GLU A 214 3.33 9.24 -17.77
N GLU A 215 2.69 9.70 -16.69
CA GLU A 215 1.38 9.22 -16.23
C GLU A 215 0.28 9.49 -17.25
N ASP A 216 0.24 10.69 -17.83
CA ASP A 216 -0.71 11.03 -18.90
C ASP A 216 -0.50 10.14 -20.13
N LEU A 217 0.77 9.88 -20.50
CA LEU A 217 1.10 9.02 -21.63
C LEU A 217 0.63 7.58 -21.36
N ALA A 218 0.86 7.06 -20.15
CA ALA A 218 0.39 5.74 -19.74
C ALA A 218 -1.15 5.66 -19.73
N LEU A 219 -1.85 6.69 -19.25
CA LEU A 219 -3.32 6.74 -19.28
C LEU A 219 -3.86 6.76 -20.72
N ARG A 220 -3.26 7.59 -21.60
CA ARG A 220 -3.61 7.65 -23.03
C ARG A 220 -3.40 6.30 -23.71
N ASP A 221 -2.27 5.66 -23.47
CA ASP A 221 -1.93 4.35 -24.03
C ASP A 221 -2.90 3.28 -23.52
N ARG A 222 -3.25 3.30 -22.22
CA ARG A 222 -4.25 2.40 -21.62
C ARG A 222 -5.62 2.58 -22.25
N ALA A 223 -6.06 3.82 -22.49
CA ALA A 223 -7.34 4.12 -23.15
C ALA A 223 -7.37 3.57 -24.58
N ASN A 224 -6.32 3.80 -25.36
CA ASN A 224 -6.20 3.28 -26.72
C ASN A 224 -6.11 1.75 -26.75
N LEU A 225 -5.35 1.13 -25.85
CA LEU A 225 -5.30 -0.33 -25.71
C LEU A 225 -6.70 -0.89 -25.45
N THR A 226 -7.41 -0.32 -24.47
CA THR A 226 -8.75 -0.78 -24.07
C THR A 226 -9.74 -0.67 -25.24
N LEU A 227 -9.75 0.47 -25.93
CA LEU A 227 -10.58 0.68 -27.11
C LEU A 227 -10.23 -0.28 -28.25
N GLY A 228 -8.95 -0.46 -28.55
CA GLY A 228 -8.50 -1.35 -29.62
C GLY A 228 -8.98 -2.78 -29.41
N TYR A 229 -8.85 -3.31 -28.20
CA TYR A 229 -9.34 -4.65 -27.87
C TYR A 229 -10.87 -4.73 -27.85
N TRP A 230 -11.57 -3.69 -27.40
CA TRP A 230 -13.02 -3.61 -27.51
C TRP A 230 -13.47 -3.70 -28.97
N PHE A 231 -12.84 -2.96 -29.89
CA PHE A 231 -13.14 -3.03 -31.32
C PHE A 231 -12.84 -4.40 -31.92
N LEU A 232 -11.73 -5.04 -31.52
CA LEU A 232 -11.40 -6.40 -31.95
C LEU A 232 -12.46 -7.44 -31.53
N GLN A 233 -12.89 -7.39 -30.26
CA GLN A 233 -13.94 -8.28 -29.75
C GLN A 233 -15.25 -8.11 -30.53
N ASN A 234 -15.53 -6.90 -31.00
CA ASN A 234 -16.70 -6.57 -31.82
C ASN A 234 -16.46 -6.76 -33.34
N LYS A 235 -15.37 -7.43 -33.74
CA LYS A 235 -15.02 -7.70 -35.16
C LYS A 235 -14.86 -6.43 -36.01
N GLN A 236 -14.42 -5.33 -35.41
CA GLN A 236 -14.17 -4.04 -36.04
C GLN A 236 -12.67 -3.78 -36.19
N GLY A 237 -11.95 -4.70 -36.85
CA GLY A 237 -10.50 -4.63 -37.04
C GLY A 237 -10.04 -3.34 -37.73
N GLY A 238 -10.79 -2.89 -38.74
CA GLY A 238 -10.50 -1.64 -39.45
C GLY A 238 -10.50 -0.40 -38.55
N THR A 239 -11.38 -0.38 -37.54
CA THR A 239 -11.44 0.70 -36.53
C THR A 239 -10.38 0.53 -35.44
N ALA A 240 -10.05 -0.71 -35.09
CA ALA A 240 -9.05 -1.04 -34.08
C ALA A 240 -7.63 -0.62 -34.50
N LYS A 241 -7.25 -0.80 -35.78
CA LYS A 241 -5.91 -0.46 -36.31
C LYS A 241 -5.43 0.95 -35.91
N PRO A 242 -6.11 2.05 -36.32
CA PRO A 242 -5.66 3.41 -36.01
C PRO A 242 -5.79 3.77 -34.53
N VAL A 243 -6.40 2.93 -33.70
CA VAL A 243 -6.46 3.09 -32.25
C VAL A 243 -5.23 2.45 -31.60
N PHE A 244 -4.90 1.20 -31.96
CA PHE A 244 -3.66 0.56 -31.51
C PHE A 244 -2.41 1.32 -31.93
N SER A 245 -2.38 1.87 -33.14
CA SER A 245 -1.24 2.67 -33.63
C SER A 245 -0.98 3.97 -32.85
N ARG A 246 -1.88 4.38 -31.95
CA ARG A 246 -1.65 5.54 -31.06
C ARG A 246 -0.90 5.17 -29.79
N VAL A 247 -0.85 3.87 -29.44
CA VAL A 247 -0.09 3.38 -28.30
C VAL A 247 1.39 3.47 -28.64
N ARG A 248 2.20 3.95 -27.68
CA ARG A 248 3.66 4.04 -27.86
C ARG A 248 4.28 2.67 -28.14
N LEU A 249 5.37 2.65 -28.91
CA LEU A 249 6.14 1.44 -29.19
C LEU A 249 6.83 0.88 -27.93
N GLU A 250 7.20 1.77 -27.02
CA GLU A 250 7.81 1.45 -25.73
C GLU A 250 6.90 1.92 -24.59
N GLY A 251 6.65 1.04 -23.62
CA GLY A 251 5.75 1.29 -22.49
C GLY A 251 5.04 0.03 -22.00
N ALA A 252 4.35 0.15 -20.86
CA ALA A 252 3.69 -0.97 -20.18
C ALA A 252 2.55 -1.64 -21.01
N PHE A 253 2.01 -0.93 -22.00
CA PHE A 253 0.88 -1.39 -22.82
C PHE A 253 1.31 -1.80 -24.24
N SER A 254 2.58 -1.60 -24.60
CA SER A 254 3.06 -1.70 -25.98
C SER A 254 3.03 -3.12 -26.53
N ASN A 255 3.50 -4.12 -25.75
CA ASN A 255 3.52 -5.52 -26.19
C ASN A 255 2.11 -6.00 -26.58
N ARG A 256 1.12 -5.69 -25.74
CA ARG A 256 -0.29 -6.04 -26.00
C ARG A 256 -0.88 -5.23 -27.16
N ALA A 257 -0.50 -3.97 -27.33
CA ALA A 257 -0.96 -3.17 -28.45
C ALA A 257 -0.39 -3.67 -29.79
N LEU A 258 0.88 -4.08 -29.84
CA LEU A 258 1.50 -4.69 -31.02
C LEU A 258 0.83 -6.00 -31.39
N LEU A 259 0.60 -6.88 -30.41
CA LEU A 259 -0.15 -8.12 -30.62
C LEU A 259 -1.54 -7.82 -31.21
N GLY A 260 -2.27 -6.90 -30.58
CA GLY A 260 -3.60 -6.46 -31.00
C GLY A 260 -3.61 -5.83 -32.39
N LEU A 261 -2.58 -5.06 -32.75
CA LEU A 261 -2.44 -4.46 -34.08
C LEU A 261 -2.32 -5.53 -35.16
N GLY A 262 -1.50 -6.57 -34.94
CA GLY A 262 -1.40 -7.69 -35.88
C GLY A 262 -2.73 -8.45 -36.02
N TRP A 263 -3.46 -8.66 -34.92
CA TRP A 263 -4.80 -9.24 -35.00
C TRP A 263 -5.82 -8.32 -35.69
N ALA A 264 -5.69 -7.00 -35.53
CA ALA A 264 -6.54 -6.02 -36.20
C ALA A 264 -6.33 -6.01 -37.71
N GLU A 265 -5.11 -6.31 -38.18
CA GLU A 265 -4.83 -6.51 -39.61
C GLU A 265 -5.65 -7.65 -40.22
N LEU A 266 -5.79 -8.75 -39.49
CA LEU A 266 -6.51 -9.96 -39.94
C LEU A 266 -8.02 -9.92 -39.69
N ALA A 267 -8.46 -9.14 -38.71
CA ALA A 267 -9.86 -9.05 -38.33
C ALA A 267 -10.70 -8.38 -39.43
N PRO A 268 -11.99 -8.74 -39.57
CA PRO A 268 -12.90 -8.07 -40.49
C PRO A 268 -12.93 -6.56 -40.23
N THR A 269 -13.16 -5.76 -41.27
CA THR A 269 -13.29 -4.31 -41.13
C THR A 269 -14.49 -3.90 -40.26
N GLY A 270 -15.54 -4.73 -40.24
CA GLY A 270 -16.78 -4.52 -39.47
C GLY A 270 -17.64 -3.39 -40.03
N GLU A 271 -18.85 -3.22 -39.48
CA GLU A 271 -19.69 -2.06 -39.76
C GLU A 271 -19.19 -0.81 -39.00
N LYS A 272 -19.23 0.36 -39.65
CA LYS A 272 -18.79 1.62 -39.03
C LYS A 272 -19.80 2.05 -37.95
N THR A 273 -19.38 2.00 -36.69
CA THR A 273 -20.20 2.52 -35.57
C THR A 273 -20.34 4.04 -35.66
N ARG A 274 -21.58 4.56 -35.62
CA ARG A 274 -21.85 6.02 -35.62
C ARG A 274 -21.37 6.62 -34.29
N ARG A 275 -20.48 7.62 -34.35
CA ARG A 275 -20.11 8.41 -33.17
C ARG A 275 -21.35 9.16 -32.68
N VAL A 276 -21.74 8.92 -31.44
CA VAL A 276 -22.81 9.68 -30.78
C VAL A 276 -22.18 10.93 -30.16
N GLU A 277 -22.69 12.10 -30.56
CA GLU A 277 -22.41 13.35 -29.85
C GLU A 277 -23.06 13.26 -28.48
N VAL A 278 -22.25 13.34 -27.43
CA VAL A 278 -22.74 13.24 -26.05
C VAL A 278 -23.31 14.61 -25.66
N GLY A 279 -24.63 14.74 -25.84
CA GLY A 279 -25.50 15.83 -25.35
C GLY A 279 -26.93 15.30 -25.20
N ASP A 280 -27.45 15.41 -23.97
CA ASP A 280 -28.76 15.00 -23.42
C ASP A 280 -29.34 13.59 -23.71
N GLN A 281 -29.82 12.95 -22.63
CA GLN A 281 -30.20 11.53 -22.58
C GLN A 281 -31.71 11.29 -22.75
N THR A 282 -32.09 10.18 -23.38
CA THR A 282 -33.16 9.21 -22.98
C THR A 282 -33.10 8.01 -23.96
N LYS A 283 -32.72 6.80 -23.49
CA LYS A 283 -33.49 5.62 -23.03
C LYS A 283 -34.10 4.73 -24.13
N GLU A 284 -33.68 3.46 -24.17
CA GLU A 284 -34.50 2.30 -24.59
C GLU A 284 -33.96 0.99 -23.97
N GLU A 285 -34.88 0.04 -23.73
CA GLU A 285 -34.75 -1.16 -22.89
C GLU A 285 -34.38 -2.45 -23.64
N ASN A 286 -33.58 -3.31 -22.97
CA ASN A 286 -33.41 -4.78 -22.97
C ASN A 286 -33.99 -5.65 -24.12
N PRO A 287 -33.33 -6.76 -24.57
CA PRO A 287 -32.82 -7.85 -23.69
C PRO A 287 -31.57 -8.63 -24.19
N PHE A 288 -31.01 -9.46 -23.31
CA PHE A 288 -29.89 -10.42 -23.46
C PHE A 288 -28.50 -9.92 -23.03
N SER A 289 -28.26 -10.13 -21.73
CA SER A 289 -26.97 -10.35 -21.08
C SER A 289 -26.16 -11.45 -21.77
N ASN A 290 -24.90 -11.15 -22.11
CA ASN A 290 -23.80 -12.11 -22.20
C ASN A 290 -22.46 -11.38 -22.37
N PHE A 291 -21.98 -10.62 -21.38
CA PHE A 291 -20.59 -10.15 -21.38
C PHE A 291 -20.12 -9.85 -19.94
N SER A 292 -19.71 -10.89 -19.23
CA SER A 292 -18.94 -10.79 -17.97
C SER A 292 -17.41 -10.83 -18.21
N THR A 293 -16.94 -10.55 -19.43
CA THR A 293 -15.50 -10.61 -19.77
C THR A 293 -14.79 -9.27 -19.81
N LEU A 294 -15.47 -8.16 -19.51
CA LEU A 294 -14.76 -6.87 -19.34
C LEU A 294 -14.13 -6.71 -17.94
N GLY A 295 -14.53 -7.53 -16.96
CA GLY A 295 -13.79 -7.74 -15.71
C GLY A 295 -12.46 -8.50 -15.90
N VAL A 296 -12.19 -9.00 -17.12
CA VAL A 296 -10.97 -9.73 -17.51
C VAL A 296 -9.96 -8.84 -18.26
N LEU A 297 -10.32 -7.61 -18.63
CA LEU A 297 -9.56 -6.78 -19.58
C LEU A 297 -8.17 -6.31 -19.11
N LEU A 298 -7.76 -6.61 -17.88
CA LEU A 298 -6.41 -6.32 -17.39
C LEU A 298 -5.74 -7.48 -16.67
N ARG A 299 -6.26 -8.72 -16.71
CA ARG A 299 -5.49 -9.86 -16.22
C ARG A 299 -4.40 -10.21 -17.24
N PRO A 300 -3.10 -10.12 -16.89
CA PRO A 300 -2.04 -10.60 -17.77
C PRO A 300 -2.22 -12.10 -18.02
N GLY A 301 -2.21 -12.53 -19.29
CA GLY A 301 -2.10 -13.95 -19.64
C GLY A 301 -3.38 -14.77 -19.75
N PHE A 302 -4.58 -14.19 -19.59
CA PHE A 302 -5.84 -14.91 -19.80
C PHE A 302 -6.63 -14.33 -20.98
N LEU A 303 -6.18 -14.66 -22.19
CA LEU A 303 -7.01 -14.59 -23.38
C LEU A 303 -7.78 -15.92 -23.47
N GLU A 304 -8.87 -16.01 -22.71
CA GLU A 304 -9.63 -17.24 -22.51
C GLU A 304 -10.51 -17.65 -23.71
N ASP A 305 -10.50 -16.87 -24.80
CA ASP A 305 -11.10 -17.29 -26.07
C ASP A 305 -10.00 -17.65 -27.06
N ASP A 306 -9.99 -18.92 -27.48
CA ASP A 306 -9.10 -19.50 -28.48
C ASP A 306 -8.76 -18.50 -29.60
N ILE A 307 -7.47 -18.40 -29.93
CA ILE A 307 -6.96 -17.69 -31.12
C ILE A 307 -7.80 -18.06 -32.37
N PHE A 308 -8.31 -19.29 -32.39
CA PHE A 308 -9.14 -19.86 -33.46
C PHE A 308 -10.63 -19.47 -33.41
N THR A 309 -11.20 -19.15 -32.24
CA THR A 309 -12.60 -18.67 -32.13
C THR A 309 -12.69 -17.17 -32.44
N ARG A 310 -11.71 -16.37 -32.01
CA ARG A 310 -11.67 -14.92 -32.26
C ARG A 310 -11.56 -14.55 -33.74
N ALA A 311 -10.91 -15.38 -34.55
CA ALA A 311 -10.76 -15.16 -35.98
C ALA A 311 -11.84 -15.85 -36.86
N ASN A 312 -12.89 -16.45 -36.26
CA ASN A 312 -13.92 -17.19 -37.00
C ASN A 312 -13.32 -18.26 -37.95
N LEU A 313 -12.22 -18.90 -37.54
CA LEU A 313 -11.42 -19.82 -38.37
C LEU A 313 -11.88 -21.28 -38.32
N ARG A 314 -13.09 -21.55 -37.83
CA ARG A 314 -13.74 -22.86 -37.99
C ARG A 314 -14.20 -23.07 -39.43
N SER A 315 -13.23 -23.30 -40.30
CA SER A 315 -13.30 -24.33 -41.34
C SER A 315 -11.96 -24.33 -42.06
N PHE A 316 -11.17 -25.40 -41.86
CA PHE A 316 -10.11 -25.78 -42.79
C PHE A 316 -10.74 -26.06 -44.16
N ARG A 317 -10.89 -25.03 -44.98
CA ARG A 317 -11.05 -25.18 -46.43
C ARG A 317 -10.06 -24.23 -47.09
N LEU A 318 -9.11 -24.83 -47.79
CA LEU A 318 -8.17 -24.15 -48.67
C LEU A 318 -8.97 -23.35 -49.70
N SER A 319 -9.06 -22.05 -49.51
CA SER A 319 -9.09 -21.12 -50.63
C SER A 319 -7.81 -20.31 -50.56
N LYS A 320 -7.15 -20.14 -51.70
CA LYS A 320 -6.06 -19.17 -51.87
C LYS A 320 -6.51 -17.85 -51.24
N ALA A 321 -5.72 -17.30 -50.32
CA ALA A 321 -6.04 -16.03 -49.69
C ALA A 321 -6.39 -15.02 -50.79
N ARG A 322 -7.53 -14.34 -50.66
CA ARG A 322 -7.86 -13.26 -51.61
C ARG A 322 -6.71 -12.24 -51.59
N LYS A 323 -6.44 -11.50 -52.67
CA LYS A 323 -5.33 -10.53 -52.69
C LYS A 323 -5.32 -9.59 -51.47
N ASP A 324 -6.49 -9.17 -51.02
CA ASP A 324 -6.68 -8.34 -49.84
C ASP A 324 -6.30 -9.06 -48.52
N GLU A 325 -6.46 -10.39 -48.48
CA GLU A 325 -6.11 -11.24 -47.34
C GLU A 325 -4.60 -11.53 -47.28
N GLU A 326 -3.93 -11.73 -48.42
CA GLU A 326 -2.45 -11.82 -48.46
C GLU A 326 -1.79 -10.52 -47.97
N GLU A 327 -2.32 -9.37 -48.39
CA GLU A 327 -1.82 -8.07 -47.93
C GLU A 327 -2.03 -7.88 -46.42
N ALA A 328 -3.20 -8.24 -45.90
CA ALA A 328 -3.49 -8.22 -44.47
C ALA A 328 -2.53 -9.12 -43.67
N LEU A 329 -2.26 -10.33 -44.15
CA LEU A 329 -1.30 -11.26 -43.52
C LEU A 329 0.11 -10.69 -43.47
N ARG A 330 0.58 -10.06 -44.56
CA ARG A 330 1.90 -9.40 -44.58
C ARG A 330 1.97 -8.22 -43.63
N LYS A 331 0.91 -7.42 -43.52
CA LYS A 331 0.84 -6.30 -42.55
C LYS A 331 0.81 -6.79 -41.11
N ALA A 332 0.10 -7.88 -40.82
CA ALA A 332 0.02 -8.47 -39.48
C ALA A 332 1.38 -8.95 -38.97
N LEU A 333 2.26 -9.43 -39.86
CA LEU A 333 3.61 -9.88 -39.50
C LEU A 333 4.49 -8.76 -38.96
N VAL A 334 4.33 -7.52 -39.42
CA VAL A 334 5.19 -6.39 -39.04
C VAL A 334 5.24 -6.17 -37.51
N PRO A 335 4.10 -5.94 -36.81
CA PRO A 335 4.13 -5.74 -35.37
C PRO A 335 4.50 -7.01 -34.59
N TRP A 336 4.23 -8.21 -35.13
CA TRP A 336 4.58 -9.45 -34.44
C TRP A 336 6.06 -9.80 -34.52
N VAL A 337 6.73 -9.51 -35.64
CA VAL A 337 8.19 -9.67 -35.77
C VAL A 337 8.92 -8.75 -34.81
N GLU A 338 8.44 -7.50 -34.67
CA GLU A 338 8.92 -6.59 -33.63
C GLU A 338 8.69 -7.17 -32.22
N LEU A 339 7.51 -7.74 -31.97
CA LEU A 339 7.13 -8.29 -30.67
C LEU A 339 7.99 -9.50 -30.23
N ILE A 340 8.34 -10.42 -31.13
CA ILE A 340 9.16 -11.61 -30.79
C ILE A 340 10.62 -11.29 -30.42
N SER A 341 11.08 -10.07 -30.69
CA SER A 341 12.40 -9.59 -30.25
C SER A 341 12.43 -9.19 -28.77
N ARG A 342 11.26 -9.09 -28.13
CA ARG A 342 11.08 -8.69 -26.73
C ARG A 342 11.17 -9.88 -25.77
N ASP A 343 10.92 -9.67 -24.48
CA ASP A 343 11.04 -10.71 -23.46
C ASP A 343 10.12 -11.92 -23.76
N PRO A 344 10.67 -13.14 -23.96
CA PRO A 344 9.88 -14.35 -24.25
C PRO A 344 8.96 -14.80 -23.10
N MET A 345 9.12 -14.26 -21.90
CA MET A 345 8.23 -14.54 -20.77
C MET A 345 6.91 -13.76 -20.86
N ASP A 346 6.83 -12.73 -21.71
CA ASP A 346 5.59 -11.97 -21.89
C ASP A 346 4.52 -12.77 -22.63
N PRO A 347 3.28 -12.86 -22.09
CA PRO A 347 2.21 -13.60 -22.74
C PRO A 347 1.90 -13.14 -24.17
N ALA A 348 2.04 -11.84 -24.47
CA ALA A 348 1.79 -11.32 -25.81
C ALA A 348 2.90 -11.76 -26.79
N VAL A 349 4.14 -11.84 -26.30
CA VAL A 349 5.29 -12.35 -27.07
C VAL A 349 5.12 -13.84 -27.35
N GLN A 350 4.69 -14.62 -26.35
CA GLN A 350 4.40 -16.05 -26.51
C GLN A 350 3.31 -16.31 -27.55
N GLU A 351 2.27 -15.48 -27.58
CA GLU A 351 1.21 -15.58 -28.60
C GLU A 351 1.73 -15.21 -30.00
N ALA A 352 2.57 -14.18 -30.12
CA ALA A 352 3.19 -13.79 -31.38
C ALA A 352 4.07 -14.90 -31.97
N TRP A 353 4.78 -15.65 -31.13
CA TRP A 353 5.54 -16.83 -31.53
C TRP A 353 4.69 -17.90 -32.23
N LEU A 354 3.39 -17.98 -31.93
CA LEU A 354 2.46 -18.87 -32.64
C LEU A 354 1.81 -18.21 -33.86
N ALA A 355 1.52 -16.92 -33.76
CA ALA A 355 0.82 -16.17 -34.81
C ALA A 355 1.66 -16.00 -36.08
N ILE A 356 2.97 -15.80 -35.95
CA ILE A 356 3.90 -15.66 -37.08
C ILE A 356 3.94 -16.92 -37.96
N PRO A 357 4.32 -18.10 -37.45
CA PRO A 357 4.39 -19.29 -38.30
C PRO A 357 3.01 -19.68 -38.87
N PHE A 358 1.94 -19.45 -38.12
CA PHE A 358 0.57 -19.63 -38.62
C PHE A 358 0.28 -18.74 -39.84
N THR A 359 0.65 -17.46 -39.79
CA THR A 359 0.40 -16.54 -40.91
C THR A 359 1.34 -16.77 -42.09
N LEU A 360 2.58 -17.17 -41.86
CA LEU A 360 3.50 -17.60 -42.90
C LEU A 360 3.00 -18.85 -43.64
N ASP A 361 2.45 -19.83 -42.91
CA ASP A 361 1.84 -21.02 -43.52
C ASP A 361 0.67 -20.63 -44.43
N ARG A 362 -0.19 -19.72 -43.95
CA ARG A 362 -1.33 -19.20 -44.74
C ARG A 362 -0.92 -18.40 -45.97
N LEU A 363 0.23 -17.73 -45.91
CA LEU A 363 0.84 -17.03 -47.06
C LEU A 363 1.51 -17.99 -48.07
N GLY A 364 1.53 -19.30 -47.79
CA GLY A 364 2.22 -20.29 -48.62
C GLY A 364 3.73 -20.37 -48.38
N ALA A 365 4.27 -19.62 -47.41
CA ALA A 365 5.67 -19.64 -47.04
C ALA A 365 5.98 -20.82 -46.09
N HIS A 366 5.61 -22.04 -46.50
CA HIS A 366 5.61 -23.24 -45.65
C HIS A 366 6.98 -23.58 -45.04
N THR A 367 8.06 -23.41 -45.80
CA THR A 367 9.43 -23.65 -45.30
C THR A 367 9.84 -22.66 -44.22
N GLN A 368 9.39 -21.40 -44.31
CA GLN A 368 9.61 -20.40 -43.28
C GLN A 368 8.73 -20.69 -42.06
N ALA A 369 7.46 -21.02 -42.28
CA ALA A 369 6.53 -21.39 -41.21
C ALA A 369 7.06 -22.55 -40.36
N LEU A 370 7.60 -23.59 -40.99
CA LEU A 370 8.22 -24.73 -40.32
C LEU A 370 9.37 -24.28 -39.40
N LYS A 371 10.31 -23.47 -39.91
CA LYS A 371 11.42 -22.92 -39.12
C LYS A 371 10.93 -22.08 -37.94
N TYR A 372 9.92 -21.24 -38.15
CA TYR A 372 9.36 -20.41 -37.08
C TYR A 372 8.60 -21.23 -36.04
N TYR A 373 7.93 -22.33 -36.41
CA TYR A 373 7.34 -23.25 -35.43
C TYR A 373 8.39 -23.96 -34.58
N GLU A 374 9.50 -24.41 -35.18
CA GLU A 374 10.63 -24.99 -34.45
C GLU A 374 11.21 -23.98 -33.43
N LEU A 375 11.45 -22.75 -33.88
CA LEU A 375 11.92 -21.66 -33.02
C LEU A 375 10.91 -21.34 -31.90
N ALA A 376 9.62 -21.26 -32.21
CA ALA A 376 8.58 -21.02 -31.22
C ALA A 376 8.57 -22.10 -30.14
N ILE A 377 8.66 -23.39 -30.52
CA ILE A 377 8.74 -24.50 -29.57
C ILE A 377 9.98 -24.38 -28.69
N GLU A 378 11.14 -24.05 -29.27
CA GLU A 378 12.37 -23.85 -28.51
C GLU A 378 12.23 -22.73 -27.46
N GLN A 379 11.67 -21.58 -27.84
CA GLN A 379 11.49 -20.44 -26.93
C GLN A 379 10.45 -20.73 -25.84
N LEU A 380 9.33 -21.37 -26.19
CA LEU A 380 8.30 -21.77 -25.23
C LEU A 380 8.82 -22.84 -24.24
N GLU A 381 9.66 -23.78 -24.70
CA GLU A 381 10.32 -24.74 -23.80
C GLU A 381 11.31 -24.07 -22.85
N LYS A 382 12.09 -23.10 -23.32
CA LYS A 382 12.94 -22.25 -22.46
C LYS A 382 12.10 -21.51 -21.42
N GLY A 383 10.95 -20.95 -21.83
CA GLY A 383 10.01 -20.29 -20.91
C GLY A 383 9.44 -21.23 -19.86
N ARG A 384 9.01 -22.43 -20.26
CA ARG A 384 8.55 -23.48 -19.35
C ARG A 384 9.64 -23.88 -18.34
N SER A 385 10.87 -24.05 -18.80
CA SER A 385 12.01 -24.37 -17.93
C SER A 385 12.31 -23.25 -16.92
N ARG A 386 12.35 -21.98 -17.36
CA ARG A 386 12.52 -20.81 -16.47
C ARG A 386 11.41 -20.72 -15.42
N MET A 387 10.16 -20.99 -15.82
CA MET A 387 9.00 -21.03 -14.92
C MET A 387 9.16 -22.09 -13.83
N ASN A 388 9.65 -23.29 -14.19
CA ASN A 388 9.93 -24.36 -13.22
C ASN A 388 10.99 -23.95 -12.19
N VAL A 389 12.08 -23.33 -12.65
CA VAL A 389 13.13 -22.80 -11.77
C VAL A 389 12.59 -21.70 -10.84
N ALA A 390 11.77 -20.79 -11.36
CA ALA A 390 11.13 -19.75 -10.55
C ALA A 390 10.21 -20.33 -9.47
N MET A 391 9.34 -21.30 -9.82
CA MET A 391 8.47 -21.98 -8.85
C MET A 391 9.27 -22.70 -7.76
N GLU A 392 10.39 -23.34 -8.11
CA GLU A 392 11.27 -23.98 -7.14
C GLU A 392 11.95 -22.95 -6.21
N SER A 393 12.41 -21.82 -6.77
CA SER A 393 12.97 -20.69 -6.00
C SER A 393 11.98 -20.16 -4.96
N ILE A 394 10.73 -19.99 -5.37
CA ILE A 394 9.63 -19.50 -4.51
C ILE A 394 9.33 -20.49 -3.41
N ARG A 395 9.22 -21.80 -3.72
CA ARG A 395 8.99 -22.85 -2.72
C ARG A 395 10.09 -22.88 -1.65
N LYS A 396 11.34 -22.59 -2.04
CA LYS A 396 12.49 -22.47 -1.12
C LYS A 396 12.49 -21.19 -0.27
N GLY A 397 11.56 -20.25 -0.50
CA GLY A 397 11.45 -18.99 0.26
C GLY A 397 12.35 -17.86 -0.22
N ARG A 398 13.12 -18.06 -1.32
CA ARG A 398 14.05 -17.05 -1.83
C ARG A 398 13.35 -15.77 -2.27
N MET A 399 12.18 -15.89 -2.91
CA MET A 399 11.41 -14.76 -3.42
C MET A 399 11.09 -13.74 -2.32
N VAL A 400 10.43 -14.19 -1.25
CA VAL A 400 10.01 -13.32 -0.14
C VAL A 400 11.22 -12.72 0.56
N GLU A 401 12.26 -13.54 0.78
CA GLU A 401 13.53 -13.05 1.34
C GLU A 401 14.13 -11.94 0.48
N THR A 402 14.16 -12.10 -0.84
CA THR A 402 14.82 -11.13 -1.72
C THR A 402 14.05 -9.81 -1.82
N ILE A 403 12.71 -9.85 -1.77
CA ILE A 403 11.86 -8.65 -1.75
C ILE A 403 12.07 -7.88 -0.45
N VAL A 404 12.09 -8.58 0.69
CA VAL A 404 12.06 -7.95 2.00
C VAL A 404 13.47 -7.52 2.46
N ARG A 405 14.53 -8.18 1.99
CA ARG A 405 15.92 -8.03 2.50
C ARG A 405 16.44 -6.59 2.56
N ARG A 406 16.08 -5.71 1.61
CA ARG A 406 16.58 -4.33 1.58
C ARG A 406 15.88 -3.41 2.57
N ASP A 407 14.61 -3.67 2.85
CA ASP A 407 13.73 -2.76 3.60
C ASP A 407 13.12 -3.42 4.83
N ILE A 408 13.80 -4.42 5.42
CA ILE A 408 13.24 -5.20 6.53
C ILE A 408 12.87 -4.29 7.71
N ASP A 409 13.65 -3.21 7.95
CA ASP A 409 13.45 -2.22 9.02
C ASP A 409 12.51 -1.07 8.64
N SER A 410 11.94 -1.09 7.43
CA SER A 410 11.05 -0.02 6.99
C SER A 410 9.76 -0.01 7.81
N GLU A 411 9.51 1.12 8.46
CA GLU A 411 8.28 1.40 9.21
C GLU A 411 7.21 2.09 8.35
N ALA A 412 7.42 2.12 7.03
CA ALA A 412 6.58 2.83 6.06
C ALA A 412 5.20 2.20 5.87
N GLY A 413 4.84 1.16 6.64
CA GLY A 413 3.51 0.55 6.60
C GLY A 413 3.07 0.32 5.16
N TRP A 414 1.99 0.97 4.77
CA TRP A 414 1.40 0.83 3.44
C TRP A 414 2.00 1.69 2.34
N GLU A 415 2.73 2.75 2.68
CA GLU A 415 3.38 3.64 1.71
C GLU A 415 4.66 3.05 1.13
N TRP A 416 5.05 1.86 1.59
CA TRP A 416 6.17 1.13 1.03
C TRP A 416 5.96 0.82 -0.45
N LYS A 417 6.94 1.20 -1.25
CA LYS A 417 7.01 0.93 -2.68
C LYS A 417 8.24 0.10 -2.95
N LEU A 418 8.06 -1.03 -3.64
CA LEU A 418 9.18 -1.80 -4.15
C LEU A 418 9.82 -1.01 -5.30
N LYS A 419 10.99 -0.43 -5.05
CA LYS A 419 11.69 0.40 -6.04
C LYS A 419 12.46 -0.43 -7.06
N ASP A 420 13.13 -1.47 -6.59
CA ASP A 420 13.92 -2.35 -7.44
C ASP A 420 13.60 -3.82 -7.14
N LEU A 421 13.53 -4.61 -8.20
CA LEU A 421 13.55 -6.05 -8.11
C LEU A 421 14.98 -6.56 -8.40
N PRO A 422 15.45 -7.60 -7.69
CA PRO A 422 16.71 -8.27 -8.02
C PRO A 422 16.65 -8.85 -9.44
N ASP A 423 17.79 -9.07 -10.10
CA ASP A 423 17.80 -9.90 -11.31
C ASP A 423 17.72 -11.38 -10.90
N ALA A 424 16.53 -11.97 -10.98
CA ALA A 424 16.25 -13.34 -10.58
C ALA A 424 15.22 -14.00 -11.52
N PRO A 425 15.21 -15.33 -11.66
CA PRO A 425 14.23 -16.04 -12.50
C PRO A 425 12.77 -15.71 -12.19
N GLU A 426 12.45 -15.45 -10.92
CA GLU A 426 11.12 -15.06 -10.44
C GLU A 426 10.75 -13.59 -10.70
N THR A 427 11.71 -12.71 -11.02
CA THR A 427 11.52 -11.25 -11.07
C THR A 427 10.49 -10.80 -12.09
N TYR A 428 10.51 -11.40 -13.28
CA TYR A 428 9.52 -11.08 -14.30
C TYR A 428 8.09 -11.31 -13.78
N PHE A 429 7.88 -12.47 -13.16
CA PHE A 429 6.56 -12.87 -12.66
C PHE A 429 6.10 -12.07 -11.44
N LEU A 430 7.05 -11.57 -10.64
CA LEU A 430 6.76 -10.70 -9.51
C LEU A 430 6.00 -9.46 -9.92
N GLN A 431 6.20 -8.90 -11.13
CA GLN A 431 5.47 -7.73 -11.57
C GLN A 431 3.95 -7.96 -11.59
N SER A 432 3.51 -9.12 -12.09
CA SER A 432 2.10 -9.49 -12.13
C SER A 432 1.52 -9.76 -10.74
N LEU A 433 2.29 -10.46 -9.90
CA LEU A 433 1.89 -10.78 -8.53
C LEU A 433 1.81 -9.54 -7.64
N LEU A 434 2.76 -8.62 -7.77
CA LEU A 434 2.79 -7.35 -7.05
C LEU A 434 1.63 -6.43 -7.41
N ALA A 435 0.98 -6.62 -8.56
CA ALA A 435 -0.23 -5.89 -8.90
C ALA A 435 -1.50 -6.44 -8.21
N GLU A 436 -1.46 -7.65 -7.65
CA GLU A 436 -2.62 -8.25 -6.97
C GLU A 436 -2.72 -7.78 -5.51
N HIS A 437 -3.89 -7.25 -5.12
CA HIS A 437 -4.15 -6.78 -3.74
C HIS A 437 -3.83 -7.84 -2.68
N ARG A 438 -4.32 -9.07 -2.85
CA ARG A 438 -4.08 -10.17 -1.90
C ARG A 438 -2.59 -10.46 -1.67
N PHE A 439 -1.75 -10.28 -2.69
CA PHE A 439 -0.31 -10.51 -2.58
C PHE A 439 0.36 -9.34 -1.85
N GLN A 440 -0.02 -8.10 -2.19
CA GLN A 440 0.45 -6.89 -1.49
C GLN A 440 0.11 -6.93 0.01
N GLU A 441 -1.12 -7.31 0.37
CA GLU A 441 -1.58 -7.44 1.75
C GLU A 441 -0.75 -8.48 2.51
N ALA A 442 -0.59 -9.68 1.95
CA ALA A 442 0.19 -10.74 2.57
C ALA A 442 1.66 -10.35 2.73
N LEU A 443 2.23 -9.66 1.73
CA LEU A 443 3.63 -9.20 1.73
C LEU A 443 3.85 -8.16 2.83
N LYS A 444 2.91 -7.22 2.97
CA LYS A 444 2.96 -6.20 4.01
C LYS A 444 2.83 -6.83 5.39
N ASN A 445 1.86 -7.71 5.61
CA ASN A 445 1.68 -8.42 6.88
C ASN A 445 2.93 -9.22 7.25
N TYR A 446 3.51 -9.95 6.30
CA TYR A 446 4.76 -10.66 6.49
C TYR A 446 5.91 -9.74 6.94
N ARG A 447 6.12 -8.64 6.20
CA ARG A 447 7.19 -7.67 6.51
C ARG A 447 6.98 -7.02 7.87
N ASP A 448 5.77 -6.59 8.18
CA ASP A 448 5.43 -5.96 9.45
C ASP A 448 5.66 -6.92 10.62
N MET A 449 5.26 -8.19 10.50
CA MET A 449 5.55 -9.20 11.54
C MET A 449 7.04 -9.42 11.74
N ARG A 450 7.84 -9.41 10.67
CA ARG A 450 9.30 -9.55 10.74
C ARG A 450 9.99 -8.33 11.36
N MET A 451 9.47 -7.12 11.08
CA MET A 451 9.89 -5.89 11.74
C MET A 451 9.55 -5.95 13.24
N LEU A 452 8.32 -6.29 13.60
CA LEU A 452 7.86 -6.39 14.99
C LEU A 452 8.64 -7.45 15.78
N SER A 453 8.89 -8.63 15.21
CA SER A 453 9.72 -9.67 15.86
C SER A 453 11.13 -9.17 16.16
N ARG A 454 11.76 -8.45 15.23
CA ARG A 454 13.12 -7.91 15.45
C ARG A 454 13.14 -6.78 16.46
N ASN A 455 12.10 -5.94 16.49
CA ASN A 455 11.93 -4.94 17.54
C ASN A 455 11.78 -5.61 18.91
N ILE A 456 10.99 -6.69 19.02
CA ILE A 456 10.86 -7.45 20.27
C ILE A 456 12.21 -8.05 20.70
N ASP A 457 12.99 -8.61 19.76
CA ASP A 457 14.32 -9.15 20.05
C ASP A 457 15.31 -8.07 20.53
N ALA A 458 15.29 -6.90 19.90
CA ALA A 458 16.09 -5.75 20.32
C ALA A 458 15.70 -5.28 21.74
N TRP A 459 14.40 -5.20 22.04
CA TRP A 459 13.90 -4.85 23.37
C TRP A 459 14.25 -5.89 24.43
N ARG A 460 14.20 -7.18 24.09
CA ARG A 460 14.65 -8.25 24.99
C ARG A 460 16.11 -8.07 25.38
N GLY A 461 17.00 -7.82 24.41
CA GLY A 461 18.41 -7.55 24.69
C GLY A 461 18.64 -6.35 25.62
N ARG A 462 17.87 -5.27 25.45
CA ARG A 462 17.92 -4.10 26.35
C ARG A 462 17.45 -4.44 27.77
N ILE A 463 16.36 -5.20 27.90
CA ILE A 463 15.82 -5.60 29.21
C ILE A 463 16.73 -6.61 29.91
N ASP A 464 17.40 -7.49 29.17
CA ASP A 464 18.43 -8.38 29.72
C ASP A 464 19.62 -7.60 30.29
N GLY A 465 19.98 -6.46 29.68
CA GLY A 465 20.96 -5.53 30.24
C GLY A 465 20.53 -4.95 31.59
N VAL A 466 19.26 -4.56 31.72
CA VAL A 466 18.67 -4.10 32.99
C VAL A 466 18.76 -5.21 34.04
N ASP A 467 18.34 -6.42 33.70
CA ASP A 467 18.36 -7.58 34.61
C ASP A 467 19.78 -7.89 35.12
N LYS A 468 20.76 -7.90 34.20
CA LYS A 468 22.18 -8.04 34.54
C LYS A 468 22.64 -6.96 35.50
N SER A 469 22.33 -5.69 35.23
CA SER A 469 22.71 -4.58 36.12
C SER A 469 22.14 -4.74 37.54
N TRP A 470 20.89 -5.22 37.68
CA TRP A 470 20.31 -5.50 38.99
C TRP A 470 20.99 -6.67 39.71
N SER A 471 21.34 -7.72 38.97
CA SER A 471 22.01 -8.90 39.54
C SER A 471 23.49 -8.67 39.88
N SER A 472 24.17 -7.76 39.17
CA SER A 472 25.60 -7.50 39.31
C SER A 472 25.92 -6.30 40.21
N THR A 473 24.92 -5.50 40.58
CA THR A 473 25.13 -4.42 41.56
C THR A 473 25.24 -5.06 42.94
N GLU A 474 26.46 -5.31 43.41
CA GLU A 474 26.73 -5.31 44.85
C GLU A 474 26.19 -3.98 45.38
N ARG A 475 25.03 -4.01 46.03
CA ARG A 475 24.51 -2.80 46.67
C ARG A 475 25.55 -2.42 47.72
N GLU A 476 26.20 -1.27 47.56
CA GLU A 476 26.98 -0.70 48.66
C GLU A 476 26.08 -0.72 49.90
N PRO A 477 26.58 -1.23 51.05
CA PRO A 477 25.80 -1.27 52.27
C PRO A 477 25.25 0.13 52.50
N ALA A 478 23.92 0.23 52.64
CA ALA A 478 23.27 1.52 52.70
C ALA A 478 23.96 2.41 53.73
N ILE A 479 24.24 3.67 53.37
CA ILE A 479 24.86 4.63 54.28
C ILE A 479 23.85 4.90 55.40
N ILE A 480 23.95 4.13 56.48
CA ILE A 480 23.03 4.16 57.62
C ILE A 480 22.81 5.59 58.15
N PRO A 481 23.84 6.47 58.24
CA PRO A 481 23.64 7.87 58.61
C PRO A 481 22.68 8.65 57.70
N GLU A 482 22.74 8.44 56.38
CA GLU A 482 21.86 9.13 55.42
C GLU A 482 20.42 8.63 55.52
N LEU A 483 20.22 7.32 55.62
CA LEU A 483 18.89 6.74 55.83
C LEU A 483 18.27 7.20 57.15
N LEU A 484 19.07 7.25 58.23
CA LEU A 484 18.64 7.82 59.51
C LEU A 484 18.31 9.30 59.39
N SER A 485 19.09 10.08 58.64
CA SER A 485 18.84 11.51 58.46
C SER A 485 17.55 11.77 57.68
N ARG A 486 17.27 10.98 56.63
CA ARG A 486 16.03 11.03 55.85
C ARG A 486 14.82 10.59 56.67
N ALA A 487 14.97 9.49 57.42
CA ALA A 487 13.91 9.00 58.31
C ALA A 487 13.61 9.98 59.45
N LYS A 488 14.62 10.71 59.93
CA LYS A 488 14.46 11.75 60.95
C LYS A 488 13.93 13.08 60.40
N GLN A 489 14.00 13.29 59.09
CA GLN A 489 13.57 14.53 58.43
C GLN A 489 12.06 14.78 58.61
N ASP A 490 11.28 13.69 58.62
CA ASP A 490 9.83 13.72 58.84
C ASP A 490 9.44 13.19 60.24
N SER A 491 10.41 12.87 61.10
CA SER A 491 10.10 12.42 62.47
C SER A 491 9.93 13.62 63.40
N GLU A 492 8.77 13.74 64.03
CA GLU A 492 8.64 14.61 65.20
C GLU A 492 9.57 14.09 66.30
N VAL A 493 10.46 14.96 66.81
CA VAL A 493 11.34 14.58 67.92
C VAL A 493 10.44 14.26 69.12
N PRO A 494 10.38 13.00 69.59
CA PRO A 494 9.62 12.71 70.79
C PRO A 494 10.20 13.56 71.93
N PHE A 495 9.33 14.21 72.69
CA PHE A 495 9.68 15.12 73.79
C PHE A 495 10.25 16.49 73.38
N ALA A 496 10.02 16.95 72.14
CA ALA A 496 10.32 18.33 71.73
C ALA A 496 9.67 19.33 72.71
N GLY A 497 10.49 20.08 73.46
CA GLY A 497 10.04 21.06 74.46
C GLY A 497 9.99 20.56 75.91
N MET A 498 10.34 19.29 76.18
CA MET A 498 10.44 18.79 77.56
C MET A 498 11.63 19.45 78.27
N LYS A 499 11.34 20.39 79.17
CA LYS A 499 12.36 21.03 80.03
C LYS A 499 12.80 20.04 81.10
N ILE A 500 13.89 19.31 80.84
CA ILE A 500 14.55 18.47 81.84
C ILE A 500 15.12 19.39 82.92
N GLN A 501 14.49 19.41 84.09
CA GLN A 501 15.05 20.09 85.26
C GLN A 501 16.13 19.19 85.86
N LEU A 502 17.38 19.43 85.47
CA LEU A 502 18.53 18.78 86.11
C LEU A 502 18.70 19.37 87.51
N ARG A 503 18.46 18.55 88.54
CA ARG A 503 18.80 18.89 89.92
C ARG A 503 20.19 18.33 90.21
N SER A 504 21.07 19.18 90.72
CA SER A 504 22.37 18.75 91.23
C SER A 504 22.16 18.03 92.56
N GLU A 505 22.17 16.70 92.53
CA GLU A 505 22.19 15.89 93.75
C GLU A 505 23.63 15.74 94.22
N GLN A 506 23.98 16.38 95.33
CA GLN A 506 25.34 16.38 95.89
C GLN A 506 25.71 15.09 96.63
N LYS A 507 24.88 14.05 96.56
CA LYS A 507 25.18 12.71 97.10
C LYS A 507 24.74 11.65 96.11
N LEU A 508 25.71 11.11 95.37
CA LEU A 508 25.50 9.91 94.57
C LEU A 508 25.36 8.71 95.51
N SER A 509 24.20 8.06 95.50
CA SER A 509 24.06 6.73 96.10
C SER A 509 24.86 5.72 95.27
N ALA A 510 25.41 4.70 95.92
CA ALA A 510 26.15 3.65 95.24
C ALA A 510 25.24 2.96 94.20
N PRO A 511 25.77 2.60 93.00
CA PRO A 511 24.97 1.93 91.97
C PRO A 511 24.24 0.70 92.53
N GLY A 512 22.92 0.71 92.51
CA GLY A 512 22.06 -0.38 93.00
C GLY A 512 21.39 -0.16 94.35
N ALA A 513 21.72 0.88 95.11
CA ALA A 513 21.10 1.20 96.40
C ALA A 513 19.99 2.27 96.29
N TYR A 514 19.07 2.11 95.34
CA TYR A 514 17.92 3.01 95.17
C TYR A 514 16.76 2.51 96.05
N SER A 515 16.46 3.19 97.16
CA SER A 515 15.40 2.78 98.10
C SER A 515 13.98 3.20 97.70
N GLY A 516 13.79 3.74 96.50
CA GLY A 516 12.47 4.00 95.92
C GLY A 516 12.19 3.01 94.81
N LYS A 517 11.06 2.29 94.87
CA LYS A 517 10.52 1.62 93.68
C LYS A 517 10.31 2.70 92.62
N LEU A 518 11.18 2.76 91.62
CA LEU A 518 10.87 3.43 90.36
C LEU A 518 9.71 2.65 89.75
N THR A 519 8.48 3.09 90.02
CA THR A 519 7.34 2.80 89.12
C THR A 519 7.58 3.59 87.84
N ALA A 520 8.55 3.13 87.06
CA ALA A 520 8.57 3.44 85.65
C ALA A 520 7.29 2.84 85.08
N PRO A 521 6.45 3.60 84.34
CA PRO A 521 5.50 2.94 83.46
C PRO A 521 6.30 1.95 82.63
N ALA A 522 5.81 0.71 82.53
CA ALA A 522 6.45 -0.33 81.72
C ALA A 522 6.88 0.30 80.39
N PRO A 523 8.12 0.07 79.92
CA PRO A 523 8.55 0.65 78.66
C PRO A 523 7.47 0.29 77.65
N VAL A 524 6.82 1.32 77.10
CA VAL A 524 5.97 1.14 75.93
C VAL A 524 6.98 0.79 74.85
N ALA A 525 7.29 -0.49 74.73
CA ALA A 525 7.91 -1.01 73.53
C ALA A 525 6.87 -0.72 72.46
N THR A 526 6.96 0.43 71.82
CA THR A 526 6.30 0.64 70.54
C THR A 526 6.82 -0.50 69.69
N PRO A 527 6.00 -1.53 69.38
CA PRO A 527 6.47 -2.60 68.54
C PRO A 527 6.95 -1.90 67.27
N LEU A 528 8.15 -2.24 66.80
CA LEU A 528 8.58 -1.90 65.46
C LEU A 528 7.56 -2.56 64.51
N MET A 529 6.46 -1.86 64.24
CA MET A 529 5.55 -2.23 63.20
C MET A 529 6.28 -1.86 61.93
N VAL A 530 7.02 -2.83 61.39
CA VAL A 530 7.34 -2.82 59.97
C VAL A 530 6.00 -2.57 59.29
N SER A 531 5.87 -1.44 58.57
CA SER A 531 4.65 -1.18 57.80
C SER A 531 4.36 -2.46 57.02
N ALA A 532 3.14 -2.98 57.16
CA ALA A 532 2.77 -4.21 56.49
C ALA A 532 3.18 -4.08 55.02
N ALA A 533 3.91 -5.09 54.50
CA ALA A 533 4.30 -5.10 53.10
C ALA A 533 3.04 -4.77 52.28
N PRO A 534 3.08 -3.80 51.34
CA PRO A 534 1.90 -3.36 50.63
C PRO A 534 1.15 -4.58 50.09
N ALA A 535 -0.15 -4.66 50.36
CA ALA A 535 -0.96 -5.88 50.16
C ALA A 535 -1.00 -6.36 48.70
N GLY A 536 -0.57 -5.54 47.74
CA GLY A 536 -0.20 -5.97 46.40
C GLY A 536 1.33 -6.05 46.33
N GLY A 537 1.87 -7.24 46.05
CA GLY A 537 3.31 -7.51 46.04
C GLY A 537 4.17 -6.45 45.34
N PHE A 538 5.43 -6.35 45.76
CA PHE A 538 6.38 -5.36 45.26
C PHE A 538 6.43 -5.34 43.72
N ASN A 539 6.12 -4.20 43.11
CA ASN A 539 6.12 -4.00 41.66
C ASN A 539 7.25 -3.04 41.26
N GLY A 540 8.48 -3.46 41.51
CA GLY A 540 9.68 -2.70 41.19
C GLY A 540 10.05 -2.76 39.72
N PRO A 541 11.15 -2.09 39.33
CA PRO A 541 11.70 -2.20 37.98
C PRO A 541 12.02 -3.63 37.56
N TYR A 542 12.48 -4.46 38.50
CA TYR A 542 12.79 -5.88 38.27
C TYR A 542 11.54 -6.70 37.95
N GLU A 543 10.49 -6.62 38.76
CA GLU A 543 9.25 -7.38 38.54
C GLU A 543 8.55 -6.94 37.25
N ARG A 544 8.57 -5.64 36.94
CA ARG A 544 8.11 -5.12 35.65
C ARG A 544 8.95 -5.67 34.50
N ALA A 545 10.27 -5.72 34.62
CA ALA A 545 11.15 -6.29 33.61
C ALA A 545 10.84 -7.77 33.36
N GLN A 546 10.63 -8.57 34.41
CA GLN A 546 10.26 -9.98 34.29
C GLN A 546 8.88 -10.17 33.65
N GLY A 547 7.89 -9.33 34.02
CA GLY A 547 6.58 -9.32 33.37
C GLY A 547 6.65 -8.96 31.88
N LEU A 548 7.47 -7.97 31.52
CA LEU A 548 7.72 -7.59 30.14
C LEU A 548 8.41 -8.71 29.36
N LYS A 549 9.40 -9.40 29.93
CA LYS A 549 10.04 -10.58 29.30
C LYS A 549 9.03 -11.65 28.91
N LYS A 550 8.18 -12.07 29.86
CA LYS A 550 7.13 -13.07 29.58
C LYS A 550 6.19 -12.64 28.46
N ARG A 551 5.79 -11.36 28.45
CA ARG A 551 4.94 -10.80 27.38
C ARG A 551 5.66 -10.77 26.04
N MET A 552 6.91 -10.34 26.00
CA MET A 552 7.74 -10.32 24.80
C MET A 552 7.95 -11.73 24.23
N ASP A 553 8.17 -12.74 25.07
CA ASP A 553 8.30 -14.14 24.64
C ASP A 553 7.02 -14.63 23.95
N SER A 554 5.88 -14.33 24.55
CA SER A 554 4.57 -14.67 23.98
C SER A 554 4.31 -13.94 22.65
N LEU A 555 4.58 -12.64 22.60
CA LEU A 555 4.40 -11.82 21.40
C LEU A 555 5.35 -12.24 20.28
N ARG A 556 6.60 -12.61 20.60
CA ARG A 556 7.56 -13.13 19.62
C ARG A 556 7.08 -14.45 19.02
N GLY A 557 6.58 -15.37 19.85
CA GLY A 557 6.00 -16.62 19.38
C GLY A 557 4.85 -16.39 18.40
N LEU A 558 3.92 -15.50 18.75
CA LEU A 558 2.80 -15.12 17.88
C LEU A 558 3.25 -14.44 16.58
N ALA A 559 4.17 -13.47 16.67
CA ALA A 559 4.67 -12.76 15.50
C ALA A 559 5.39 -13.70 14.52
N ASN A 560 6.18 -14.65 15.03
CA ASN A 560 6.82 -15.67 14.20
C ASN A 560 5.79 -16.58 13.52
N GLN A 561 4.81 -17.07 14.28
CA GLN A 561 3.76 -17.93 13.74
C GLN A 561 2.96 -17.23 12.63
N ILE A 562 2.50 -16.00 12.87
CA ILE A 562 1.79 -15.21 11.86
C ILE A 562 2.71 -14.92 10.66
N GLY A 563 3.99 -14.62 10.91
CA GLY A 563 4.99 -14.45 9.86
C GLY A 563 5.13 -15.69 8.96
N ASP A 564 5.22 -16.88 9.56
CA ASP A 564 5.31 -18.15 8.84
C ASP A 564 4.04 -18.44 8.03
N ASP A 565 2.86 -18.16 8.59
CA ASP A 565 1.57 -18.30 7.91
C ASP A 565 1.46 -17.36 6.70
N GLN A 566 1.90 -16.10 6.83
CA GLN A 566 1.91 -15.14 5.72
C GLN A 566 2.94 -15.50 4.64
N ASP A 567 4.11 -16.03 5.02
CA ASP A 567 5.10 -16.56 4.06
C ASP A 567 4.52 -17.74 3.27
N ALA A 568 3.85 -18.68 3.94
CA ALA A 568 3.17 -19.79 3.29
C ALA A 568 2.07 -19.31 2.33
N LEU A 569 1.29 -18.30 2.71
CA LEU A 569 0.28 -17.67 1.86
C LEU A 569 0.90 -17.02 0.61
N LEU A 570 1.96 -16.25 0.77
CA LEU A 570 2.69 -15.63 -0.35
C LEU A 570 3.20 -16.67 -1.35
N LYS A 571 3.81 -17.75 -0.84
CA LYS A 571 4.27 -18.88 -1.66
C LYS A 571 3.11 -19.52 -2.41
N ALA A 572 1.98 -19.75 -1.75
CA ALA A 572 0.80 -20.37 -2.36
C ALA A 572 0.19 -19.50 -3.47
N ILE A 573 0.10 -18.17 -3.26
CA ILE A 573 -0.37 -17.22 -4.27
C ILE A 573 0.57 -17.23 -5.47
N ALA A 574 1.87 -17.08 -5.25
CA ALA A 574 2.87 -17.02 -6.31
C ALA A 574 2.93 -18.32 -7.13
N VAL A 575 2.95 -19.48 -6.48
CA VAL A 575 2.95 -20.79 -7.18
C VAL A 575 1.67 -20.99 -7.99
N ARG A 576 0.51 -20.56 -7.49
CA ARG A 576 -0.76 -20.69 -8.21
C ARG A 576 -0.77 -19.87 -9.50
N GLU A 577 -0.28 -18.65 -9.46
CA GLU A 577 -0.21 -17.77 -10.63
C GLU A 577 0.75 -18.33 -11.68
N LEU A 578 1.95 -18.71 -11.27
CA LEU A 578 2.95 -19.34 -12.15
C LEU A 578 2.43 -20.63 -12.78
N ALA A 579 1.72 -21.46 -12.01
CA ALA A 579 1.09 -22.66 -12.54
C ALA A 579 -0.04 -22.35 -13.55
N GLY A 580 -0.70 -21.20 -13.45
CA GLY A 580 -1.61 -20.69 -14.48
C GLY A 580 -0.87 -20.36 -15.78
N GLN A 581 0.19 -19.58 -15.68
CA GLN A 581 1.00 -19.18 -16.83
C GLN A 581 1.72 -20.38 -17.48
N GLN A 582 2.18 -21.34 -16.67
CA GLN A 582 2.74 -22.59 -17.18
C GLN A 582 1.74 -23.36 -18.04
N ARG A 583 0.49 -23.49 -17.58
CA ARG A 583 -0.57 -24.16 -18.34
C ARG A 583 -0.81 -23.46 -19.69
N GLN A 584 -0.70 -22.13 -19.73
CA GLN A 584 -0.80 -21.38 -20.98
C GLN A 584 0.35 -21.69 -21.94
N ILE A 585 1.60 -21.71 -21.45
CA ILE A 585 2.77 -22.11 -22.25
C ILE A 585 2.63 -23.55 -22.74
N GLU A 586 2.14 -24.46 -21.91
CA GLU A 586 1.90 -25.86 -22.29
C GLU A 586 0.83 -25.99 -23.38
N LYS A 587 -0.25 -25.21 -23.30
CA LYS A 587 -1.25 -25.11 -24.38
C LYS A 587 -0.59 -24.65 -25.69
N TYR A 588 0.20 -23.59 -25.65
CA TYR A 588 0.92 -23.08 -26.82
C TYR A 588 1.93 -24.07 -27.39
N LEU A 589 2.63 -24.83 -26.54
CA LEU A 589 3.53 -25.90 -26.98
C LEU A 589 2.78 -27.02 -27.70
N ILE A 590 1.63 -27.43 -27.19
CA ILE A 590 0.79 -28.46 -27.83
C ILE A 590 0.33 -27.96 -29.20
N GLU A 591 -0.15 -26.72 -29.29
CA GLU A 591 -0.60 -26.10 -30.54
C GLU A 591 0.52 -26.00 -31.57
N ALA A 592 1.71 -25.50 -31.17
CA ALA A 592 2.87 -25.39 -32.06
C ALA A 592 3.32 -26.76 -32.58
N ARG A 593 3.41 -27.76 -31.71
CA ARG A 593 3.82 -29.13 -32.08
C ARG A 593 2.82 -29.78 -33.04
N PHE A 594 1.53 -29.60 -32.80
CA PHE A 594 0.50 -30.12 -33.67
C PHE A 594 0.53 -29.46 -35.05
N ALA A 595 0.68 -28.13 -35.11
CA ALA A 595 0.80 -27.40 -36.37
C ALA A 595 2.07 -27.81 -37.15
N LEU A 596 3.20 -27.95 -36.45
CA LEU A 596 4.46 -28.42 -37.02
C LEU A 596 4.34 -29.83 -37.60
N ALA A 597 3.74 -30.77 -36.86
CA ALA A 597 3.51 -32.14 -37.33
C ALA A 597 2.66 -32.16 -38.61
N ARG A 598 1.57 -31.38 -38.65
CA ARG A 598 0.73 -31.25 -39.85
C ARG A 598 1.49 -30.69 -41.05
N LEU A 599 2.42 -29.75 -40.83
CA LEU A 599 3.28 -29.23 -41.89
C LEU A 599 4.25 -30.29 -42.42
N TYR A 600 4.87 -31.08 -41.54
CA TYR A 600 5.71 -32.21 -41.97
C TYR A 600 4.93 -33.27 -42.74
N ASP A 601 3.71 -33.63 -42.30
CA ASP A 601 2.85 -34.57 -43.02
C ASP A 601 2.54 -34.07 -44.44
N ARG A 602 2.25 -32.77 -44.59
CA ARG A 602 2.05 -32.13 -45.90
C ARG A 602 3.33 -32.12 -46.74
N ALA A 603 4.48 -31.88 -46.10
CA ALA A 603 5.79 -31.95 -46.74
C ALA A 603 6.04 -33.34 -47.34
N GLN A 604 5.80 -34.39 -46.55
CA GLN A 604 5.98 -35.78 -46.99
C GLN A 604 5.03 -36.16 -48.13
N LYS A 605 3.83 -35.59 -48.16
CA LYS A 605 2.86 -35.79 -49.26
C LYS A 605 3.17 -34.98 -50.52
N GLY A 606 4.22 -34.15 -50.52
CA GLY A 606 4.55 -33.27 -51.65
C GLY A 606 3.52 -32.15 -51.87
N GLU A 607 2.80 -31.75 -50.82
CA GLU A 607 1.73 -30.73 -50.87
C GLU A 607 2.24 -29.32 -50.52
N LEU A 608 3.54 -29.15 -50.29
CA LEU A 608 4.16 -27.85 -49.98
C LEU A 608 4.72 -27.14 -51.22
N ASP A 609 4.91 -27.85 -52.33
CA ASP A 609 5.45 -27.34 -53.60
C ASP A 609 4.35 -27.02 -54.64
N LYS A 610 3.07 -27.11 -54.24
CA LYS A 610 1.88 -26.80 -55.05
C LYS A 610 1.20 -25.54 -54.56
#